data_AF-A0A7X8JMD9-F1
#
_entry.id   AF-A0A7X8JMD9-F1
#
_cell.length_a   1.000
_cell.length_b   1.000
_cell.length_c   1.000
_cell.angle_alpha   90.00
_cell.angle_beta   90.00
_cell.angle_gamma   90.00
#
_symmetry.space_group_name_H-M   'P 1'
#
loop_
_entity.id
_entity.type
_entity.pdbx_description
1 polymer ?
#
loop_
_entity_poly.entity_id
_entity_poly.type
_entity_poly.pdbx_seq_one_letter_code
_entity_poly.pdbx_strand_id
1 'polypeptide(L)'
;MYKIRVGNHCYNLKKKREHILVKNTDGQTSFLNEIQRRKNFYEYKSVEPEKFSHIVHTIYASLHQGFILSEWIDGDIISRFDKEIIRDIFKTHIEIEKKGLFECDLSKNNLLIDKNKQIMFFDFGYMYPYNPLIHYNSDGKQLPIFHLCERLESRSLMQYLMDIENDSSLMIETFENTKRLALEAYSEKLIWLEKNNADTDVIQWQKNWINQWEYSLKSPANLLETYELESFRSYVLDVHDDIGGKSCTPMTIKKLDKILEQIKHNYPTLKIRNGLFWGDEKLNNSSLYDKYTKLKEQACRYQLHET
;
A
#
# COMPACT_ATOMS: atom_id res chain seq x y z
N MET A 1 21.60 -2.61 6.21
CA MET A 1 21.21 -3.81 6.98
C MET A 1 22.35 -4.81 6.90
N TYR A 2 22.51 -5.68 7.91
CA TYR A 2 23.61 -6.65 7.94
C TYR A 2 23.05 -8.04 8.24
N LYS A 3 23.46 -9.03 7.44
CA LYS A 3 23.24 -10.44 7.77
C LYS A 3 24.30 -10.88 8.78
N ILE A 4 23.86 -11.35 9.94
CA ILE A 4 24.75 -11.85 11.00
C ILE A 4 24.51 -13.35 11.15
N ARG A 5 25.59 -14.13 11.21
CA ARG A 5 25.53 -15.57 11.49
C ARG A 5 26.04 -15.83 12.90
N VAL A 6 25.25 -16.52 13.72
CA VAL A 6 25.66 -16.99 15.05
C VAL A 6 25.34 -18.48 15.12
N GLY A 7 26.37 -19.31 15.20
CA GLY A 7 26.25 -20.75 15.02
C GLY A 7 25.62 -21.09 13.66
N ASN A 8 24.54 -21.88 13.69
CA ASN A 8 23.80 -22.29 12.49
C ASN A 8 22.63 -21.37 12.13
N HIS A 9 22.40 -20.30 12.90
CA HIS A 9 21.31 -19.36 12.67
C HIS A 9 21.79 -18.08 11.99
N CYS A 10 20.96 -17.53 11.12
CA CYS A 10 21.17 -16.23 10.49
C CYS A 10 20.15 -15.23 11.03
N TYR A 11 20.59 -13.98 11.17
CA TYR A 11 19.82 -12.87 11.68
C TYR A 11 19.98 -11.65 10.79
N ASN A 12 19.02 -10.75 10.82
CA ASN A 12 19.10 -9.43 10.22
C ASN A 12 19.32 -8.38 11.32
N LEU A 13 20.39 -7.58 11.19
CA LEU A 13 20.63 -6.40 12.01
C LEU A 13 20.35 -5.13 11.20
N LYS A 14 19.24 -4.47 11.51
CA LYS A 14 18.89 -3.14 10.98
C LYS A 14 19.40 -2.07 11.95
N LYS A 15 20.34 -1.25 11.50
CA LYS A 15 20.84 -0.09 12.25
C LYS A 15 20.03 1.16 11.88
N LYS A 16 19.78 2.01 12.88
CA LYS A 16 19.31 3.38 12.67
C LYS A 16 20.31 4.11 11.76
N ARG A 17 19.80 4.84 10.77
CA ARG A 17 20.65 5.64 9.88
C ARG A 17 21.19 6.86 10.64
N GLU A 18 22.46 7.17 10.43
CA GLU A 18 23.07 8.43 10.92
C GLU A 18 22.43 9.63 10.21
N HIS A 19 22.16 9.49 8.91
CA HIS A 19 21.50 10.49 8.09
C HIS A 19 20.16 9.96 7.55
N ILE A 20 19.08 10.59 7.99
CA ILE A 20 17.71 10.28 7.56
C ILE A 20 17.49 10.89 6.18
N LEU A 21 17.03 10.09 5.21
CA LEU A 21 16.83 10.54 3.83
C LEU A 21 15.55 11.37 3.69
N VAL A 22 14.46 10.93 4.32
CA VAL A 22 13.18 11.65 4.35
C VAL A 22 13.24 12.68 5.47
N LYS A 23 13.22 13.97 5.11
CA LYS A 23 13.51 15.07 6.05
C LYS A 23 12.31 15.56 6.88
N ASN A 24 11.10 15.11 6.56
CA ASN A 24 9.90 15.43 7.33
C ASN A 24 9.83 14.66 8.66
N THR A 25 8.82 14.97 9.48
CA THR A 25 8.60 14.33 10.79
C THR A 25 8.48 12.81 10.69
N ASP A 26 7.80 12.30 9.66
CA ASP A 26 7.62 10.86 9.44
C ASP A 26 8.95 10.16 9.22
N GLY A 27 9.80 10.69 8.35
CA GLY A 27 11.15 10.18 8.16
C GLY A 27 11.98 10.23 9.43
N GLN A 28 11.91 11.34 10.18
CA GLN A 28 12.69 11.53 11.41
C GLN A 28 12.30 10.57 12.53
N THR A 29 11.02 10.18 12.58
CA THR A 29 10.45 9.32 13.62
C THR A 29 10.31 7.86 13.19
N SER A 30 10.51 7.53 11.91
CA SER A 30 10.35 6.19 11.33
C SER A 30 11.01 5.06 12.14
N PHE A 31 12.25 5.26 12.62
CA PHE A 31 12.94 4.23 13.41
C PHE A 31 12.34 4.03 14.81
N LEU A 32 11.88 5.11 15.46
CA LEU A 32 11.14 5.00 16.71
C LEU A 32 9.81 4.28 16.48
N ASN A 33 9.09 4.65 15.41
CA ASN A 33 7.84 4.02 15.05
C ASN A 33 8.02 2.51 14.79
N GLU A 34 9.05 2.13 14.01
CA GLU A 34 9.34 0.72 13.76
C GLU A 34 9.60 -0.05 15.06
N ILE A 35 10.35 0.50 16.02
CA ILE A 35 10.57 -0.14 17.33
C ILE A 35 9.25 -0.35 18.07
N GLN A 36 8.37 0.64 18.09
CA GLN A 36 7.05 0.52 18.71
C GLN A 36 6.21 -0.58 18.02
N ARG A 37 6.25 -0.65 16.69
CA ARG A 37 5.57 -1.70 15.92
C ARG A 37 6.15 -3.09 16.15
N ARG A 38 7.48 -3.22 16.21
CA ARG A 38 8.13 -4.49 16.59
C ARG A 38 7.66 -4.97 17.96
N LYS A 39 7.55 -4.05 18.94
CA LYS A 39 7.03 -4.37 20.26
C LYS A 39 5.57 -4.84 20.19
N ASN A 40 4.71 -4.12 19.46
CA ASN A 40 3.32 -4.53 19.29
C ASN A 40 3.21 -5.93 18.68
N PHE A 41 3.97 -6.23 17.63
CA PHE A 41 3.94 -7.55 17.00
C PHE A 41 4.51 -8.66 17.89
N TYR A 42 5.52 -8.36 18.71
CA TYR A 42 6.00 -9.30 19.72
C TYR A 42 4.87 -9.67 20.70
N GLU A 43 4.14 -8.67 21.20
CA GLU A 43 2.99 -8.87 22.09
C GLU A 43 1.85 -9.63 21.40
N TYR A 44 1.46 -9.24 20.18
CA TYR A 44 0.38 -9.91 19.45
C TYR A 44 0.69 -11.37 19.13
N LYS A 45 1.93 -11.68 18.73
CA LYS A 45 2.37 -13.05 18.48
C LYS A 45 2.37 -13.94 19.72
N SER A 46 2.54 -13.36 20.90
CA SER A 46 2.47 -14.12 22.15
C SER A 46 1.06 -14.61 22.47
N VAL A 47 0.03 -13.98 21.89
CA VAL A 47 -1.39 -14.32 22.11
C VAL A 47 -2.02 -15.02 20.90
N GLU A 48 -1.72 -14.55 19.69
CA GLU A 48 -2.33 -15.01 18.43
C GLU A 48 -1.26 -15.31 17.37
N PRO A 49 -0.34 -16.27 17.61
CA PRO A 49 0.83 -16.49 16.74
C PRO A 49 0.47 -16.74 15.28
N GLU A 50 -0.57 -17.54 15.02
CA GLU A 50 -0.99 -17.92 13.67
C GLU A 50 -1.44 -16.73 12.82
N LYS A 51 -2.09 -15.74 13.43
CA LYS A 51 -2.59 -14.55 12.73
C LYS A 51 -1.48 -13.60 12.27
N PHE A 52 -0.33 -13.68 12.93
CA PHE A 52 0.83 -12.82 12.66
C PHE A 52 2.04 -13.63 12.20
N SER A 53 1.81 -14.85 11.70
CA SER A 53 2.84 -15.76 11.19
C SER A 53 3.65 -15.15 10.04
N HIS A 54 3.00 -14.33 9.20
CA HIS A 54 3.62 -13.59 8.10
C HIS A 54 4.45 -12.37 8.53
N ILE A 55 4.42 -11.97 9.81
CA ILE A 55 5.25 -10.86 10.30
C ILE A 55 6.64 -11.41 10.63
N VAL A 56 7.72 -10.67 10.37
CA VAL A 56 9.07 -11.09 10.78
C VAL A 56 9.17 -11.29 12.31
N HIS A 57 9.92 -12.29 12.77
CA HIS A 57 10.16 -12.48 14.20
C HIS A 57 11.26 -11.53 14.70
N THR A 58 10.94 -10.69 15.68
CA THR A 58 11.89 -9.75 16.28
C THR A 58 12.48 -10.33 17.55
N ILE A 59 13.81 -10.34 17.64
CA ILE A 59 14.57 -10.88 18.78
C ILE A 59 14.90 -9.77 19.77
N TYR A 60 15.32 -8.62 19.25
CA TYR A 60 15.69 -7.48 20.08
C TYR A 60 15.51 -6.17 19.31
N ALA A 61 15.14 -5.10 20.00
CA ALA A 61 15.06 -3.77 19.43
C ALA A 61 15.40 -2.73 20.50
N SER A 62 16.25 -1.76 20.17
CA SER A 62 16.65 -0.71 21.10
C SER A 62 16.79 0.63 20.39
N LEU A 63 16.04 1.61 20.88
CA LEU A 63 16.13 2.98 20.39
C LEU A 63 17.45 3.63 20.83
N HIS A 64 17.84 3.37 22.09
CA HIS A 64 19.06 3.92 22.68
C HIS A 64 20.31 3.41 21.97
N GLN A 65 20.37 2.11 21.67
CA GLN A 65 21.50 1.52 20.93
C GLN A 65 21.36 1.67 19.41
N GLY A 66 20.19 2.07 18.91
CA GLY A 66 19.97 2.36 17.50
C GLY A 66 19.98 1.12 16.60
N PHE A 67 19.51 -0.04 17.05
CA PHE A 67 19.38 -1.21 16.19
C PHE A 67 18.17 -2.10 16.51
N ILE A 68 17.77 -2.87 15.51
CA ILE A 68 16.77 -3.93 15.57
C ILE A 68 17.42 -5.21 15.06
N LEU A 69 17.26 -6.30 15.81
CA LEU A 69 17.68 -7.64 15.46
C LEU A 69 16.44 -8.51 15.25
N SER A 70 16.32 -9.11 14.07
CA SER A 70 15.26 -10.04 13.72
C SER A 70 15.82 -11.33 13.13
N GLU A 71 15.00 -12.37 13.06
CA GLU A 71 15.35 -13.55 12.30
C GLU A 71 15.62 -13.18 10.83
N TRP A 72 16.57 -13.90 10.21
CA TRP A 72 16.82 -13.76 8.79
C TRP A 72 15.69 -14.42 8.02
N ILE A 73 15.01 -13.66 7.18
CA ILE A 73 14.07 -14.20 6.21
C ILE A 73 14.89 -14.72 5.03
N ASP A 74 14.89 -16.03 4.85
CA ASP A 74 15.45 -16.66 3.66
C ASP A 74 14.40 -16.65 2.55
N GLY A 75 14.40 -15.55 1.78
CA GLY A 75 13.37 -15.28 0.79
C GLY A 75 13.79 -14.27 -0.25
N ASP A 76 12.98 -14.22 -1.32
CA ASP A 76 13.19 -13.39 -2.50
C ASP A 76 12.19 -12.23 -2.56
N ILE A 77 12.55 -11.19 -3.29
CA ILE A 77 11.62 -10.07 -3.58
C ILE A 77 10.43 -10.61 -4.35
N ILE A 78 9.23 -10.10 -4.02
CA ILE A 78 8.02 -10.43 -4.77
C ILE A 78 8.19 -10.01 -6.24
N SER A 79 8.19 -10.99 -7.13
CA SER A 79 8.23 -10.78 -8.58
C SER A 79 6.86 -10.92 -9.25
N ARG A 80 5.85 -11.43 -8.54
CA ARG A 80 4.49 -11.64 -9.03
C ARG A 80 3.44 -11.52 -7.93
N PHE A 81 2.24 -11.07 -8.27
CA PHE A 81 1.09 -11.06 -7.37
C PHE A 81 0.09 -12.14 -7.79
N ASP A 82 0.25 -13.34 -7.24
CA ASP A 82 -0.73 -14.40 -7.41
C ASP A 82 -1.79 -14.40 -6.30
N LYS A 83 -2.81 -15.26 -6.45
CA LYS A 83 -3.94 -15.36 -5.52
C LYS A 83 -3.51 -15.61 -4.07
N GLU A 84 -2.50 -16.45 -3.86
CA GLU A 84 -2.06 -16.82 -2.50
C GLU A 84 -1.35 -15.64 -1.84
N ILE A 85 -0.43 -14.98 -2.56
CA ILE A 85 0.26 -13.78 -2.07
C ILE A 85 -0.74 -12.68 -1.71
N ILE A 86 -1.70 -12.39 -2.61
CA ILE A 86 -2.70 -11.34 -2.38
C ILE A 86 -3.59 -11.71 -1.18
N ARG A 87 -3.99 -12.99 -1.05
CA ARG A 87 -4.80 -13.47 0.06
C ARG A 87 -4.07 -13.30 1.39
N ASP A 88 -2.80 -13.68 1.47
CA ASP A 88 -2.00 -13.56 2.69
C ASP A 88 -1.76 -12.09 3.08
N ILE A 89 -1.57 -11.21 2.08
CA ILE A 89 -1.52 -9.76 2.31
C ILE A 89 -2.78 -9.27 2.99
N PHE A 90 -3.94 -9.54 2.40
CA PHE A 90 -5.21 -9.07 2.94
C PHE A 90 -5.50 -9.68 4.31
N LYS A 91 -5.37 -11.00 4.47
CA LYS A 91 -5.62 -11.66 5.76
C LYS A 91 -4.75 -11.10 6.88
N THR A 92 -3.45 -10.98 6.63
CA THR A 92 -2.52 -10.42 7.62
C THR A 92 -2.88 -9.00 7.97
N HIS A 93 -3.10 -8.14 6.96
CA HIS A 93 -3.35 -6.72 7.21
C HIS A 93 -4.72 -6.43 7.84
N ILE A 94 -5.74 -7.23 7.56
CA ILE A 94 -7.02 -7.09 8.28
C ILE A 94 -6.84 -7.37 9.77
N GLU A 95 -6.02 -8.36 10.16
CA GLU A 95 -5.71 -8.58 11.57
C GLU A 95 -4.85 -7.45 12.17
N ILE A 96 -3.95 -6.83 11.40
CA ILE A 96 -3.20 -5.63 11.79
C ILE A 96 -4.16 -4.45 12.03
N GLU A 97 -5.09 -4.19 11.11
CA GLU A 97 -6.06 -3.11 11.21
C GLU A 97 -7.01 -3.29 12.41
N LYS A 98 -7.44 -4.54 12.69
CA LYS A 98 -8.24 -4.87 13.89
C LYS A 98 -7.50 -4.55 15.19
N LYS A 99 -6.16 -4.55 15.19
CA LYS A 99 -5.33 -4.12 16.33
C LYS A 99 -5.07 -2.61 16.37
N GLY A 100 -5.64 -1.85 15.44
CA GLY A 100 -5.51 -0.40 15.36
C GLY A 100 -4.16 0.04 14.82
N LEU A 101 -3.62 -0.68 13.84
CA LEU A 101 -2.42 -0.30 13.11
C LEU A 101 -2.74 -0.18 11.61
N PHE A 102 -2.22 0.84 10.96
CA PHE A 102 -2.43 1.09 9.53
C PHE A 102 -1.08 1.19 8.82
N GLU A 103 -0.86 0.36 7.81
CA GLU A 103 0.37 0.36 6.99
C GLU A 103 0.26 1.40 5.87
N CYS A 104 1.10 2.45 5.92
CA CYS A 104 1.13 3.48 4.89
C CYS A 104 2.09 3.15 3.74
N ASP A 105 3.04 2.23 3.93
CA ASP A 105 4.09 1.90 2.97
C ASP A 105 4.11 0.40 2.61
N LEU A 106 2.99 -0.10 2.08
CA LEU A 106 2.85 -1.49 1.60
C LEU A 106 3.57 -1.72 0.25
N SER A 107 4.84 -1.34 0.19
CA SER A 107 5.72 -1.48 -0.97
C SER A 107 6.25 -2.91 -1.11
N LYS A 108 6.45 -3.38 -2.34
CA LYS A 108 7.10 -4.66 -2.65
C LYS A 108 8.49 -4.80 -2.03
N ASN A 109 9.17 -3.68 -1.75
CA ASN A 109 10.49 -3.66 -1.11
C ASN A 109 10.43 -3.95 0.41
N ASN A 110 9.24 -3.96 1.00
CA ASN A 110 8.99 -4.29 2.41
C ASN A 110 8.41 -5.71 2.57
N LEU A 111 8.41 -6.49 1.48
CA LEU A 111 7.82 -7.82 1.37
C LEU A 111 8.83 -8.82 0.79
N LEU A 112 8.94 -10.00 1.39
CA LEU A 112 9.71 -11.12 0.86
C LEU A 112 8.82 -12.36 0.74
N ILE A 113 9.13 -13.25 -0.20
CA ILE A 113 8.56 -14.59 -0.28
C ILE A 113 9.59 -15.55 0.27
N ASP A 114 9.27 -16.25 1.36
CA ASP A 114 10.17 -17.23 1.94
C ASP A 114 10.26 -18.52 1.09
N LYS A 115 11.16 -19.42 1.48
CA LYS A 115 11.32 -20.74 0.83
C LYS A 115 10.04 -21.61 0.81
N ASN A 116 9.08 -21.36 1.69
CA ASN A 116 7.80 -22.05 1.75
C ASN A 116 6.72 -21.35 0.91
N LYS A 117 7.11 -20.34 0.11
CA LYS A 117 6.23 -19.49 -0.69
C LYS A 117 5.24 -18.67 0.14
N GLN A 118 5.59 -18.37 1.39
CA GLN A 118 4.80 -17.51 2.26
C GLN A 118 5.32 -16.09 2.20
N ILE A 119 4.41 -15.12 2.20
CA ILE A 119 4.81 -13.72 2.29
C ILE A 119 5.30 -13.38 3.71
N MET A 120 6.34 -12.55 3.80
CA MET A 120 6.90 -12.04 5.03
C MET A 120 7.01 -10.51 5.01
N PHE A 121 6.42 -9.86 6.02
CA PHE A 121 6.48 -8.41 6.25
C PHE A 121 7.59 -8.08 7.25
N PHE A 122 8.41 -7.06 6.96
CA PHE A 122 9.59 -6.80 7.79
C PHE A 122 10.00 -5.33 7.99
N ASP A 123 9.37 -4.37 7.33
CA ASP A 123 9.60 -2.94 7.57
C ASP A 123 8.28 -2.28 8.03
N PHE A 124 8.32 -1.63 9.19
CA PHE A 124 7.13 -1.03 9.81
C PHE A 124 7.35 0.44 10.19
N GLY A 125 8.34 1.09 9.56
CA GLY A 125 8.68 2.48 9.85
C GLY A 125 7.53 3.46 9.57
N TYR A 126 6.63 3.11 8.65
CA TYR A 126 5.47 3.91 8.26
C TYR A 126 4.14 3.25 8.60
N MET A 127 4.12 2.42 9.66
CA MET A 127 2.89 1.85 10.20
C MET A 127 2.42 2.61 11.44
N TYR A 128 1.25 3.24 11.35
CA TYR A 128 0.78 4.20 12.35
C TYR A 128 -0.40 3.67 13.16
N PRO A 129 -0.51 4.07 14.44
CA PRO A 129 -1.64 3.66 15.26
C PRO A 129 -2.89 4.46 14.89
N TYR A 130 -4.05 3.82 14.98
CA TYR A 130 -5.35 4.46 14.82
C TYR A 130 -6.43 3.68 15.57
N ASN A 131 -7.63 4.25 15.71
CA ASN A 131 -8.76 3.52 16.28
C ASN A 131 -9.69 3.05 15.16
N PRO A 132 -9.71 1.75 14.82
CA PRO A 132 -10.47 1.24 13.68
C PRO A 132 -11.98 1.30 13.88
N LEU A 133 -12.45 1.53 15.11
CA LEU A 133 -13.87 1.66 15.41
C LEU A 133 -14.41 3.06 15.15
N ILE A 134 -13.55 4.08 15.12
CA ILE A 134 -13.98 5.48 14.93
C ILE A 134 -13.22 6.21 13.82
N HIS A 135 -12.18 5.63 13.23
CA HIS A 135 -11.37 6.26 12.18
C HIS A 135 -11.31 5.36 10.94
N TYR A 136 -11.17 5.98 9.76
CA TYR A 136 -10.98 5.25 8.50
C TYR A 136 -9.55 4.68 8.40
N ASN A 137 -8.57 5.46 8.83
CA ASN A 137 -7.14 5.14 8.81
C ASN A 137 -6.37 5.98 9.85
N SER A 138 -5.05 6.04 9.76
CA SER A 138 -4.18 6.83 10.65
C SER A 138 -4.43 8.34 10.62
N ASP A 139 -5.04 8.88 9.56
CA ASP A 139 -5.43 10.29 9.44
C ASP A 139 -6.84 10.58 9.99
N GLY A 140 -7.41 9.63 10.75
CA GLY A 140 -8.75 9.77 11.30
C GLY A 140 -9.82 9.57 10.23
N LYS A 141 -10.69 10.57 10.05
CA LYS A 141 -11.75 10.60 9.03
C LYS A 141 -11.43 11.51 7.84
N GLN A 142 -10.27 12.17 7.83
CA GLN A 142 -9.98 13.26 6.89
C GLN A 142 -9.64 12.78 5.47
N LEU A 143 -8.98 11.62 5.35
CA LEU A 143 -8.48 11.11 4.08
C LEU A 143 -9.09 9.73 3.76
N PRO A 144 -10.39 9.66 3.42
CA PRO A 144 -11.11 8.40 3.21
C PRO A 144 -10.63 7.58 1.99
N ILE A 145 -9.80 8.18 1.12
CA ILE A 145 -9.21 7.48 -0.02
C ILE A 145 -8.17 6.43 0.41
N PHE A 146 -7.53 6.63 1.57
CA PHE A 146 -6.49 5.71 2.03
C PHE A 146 -7.09 4.54 2.80
N HIS A 147 -6.82 3.33 2.31
CA HIS A 147 -7.25 2.07 2.89
C HIS A 147 -6.33 0.94 2.44
N LEU A 148 -6.38 -0.21 3.10
CA LEU A 148 -5.50 -1.36 2.80
C LEU A 148 -5.38 -1.70 1.31
N CYS A 149 -6.52 -1.89 0.62
CA CYS A 149 -6.51 -2.25 -0.80
C CYS A 149 -5.82 -1.17 -1.66
N GLU A 150 -6.07 0.12 -1.37
CA GLU A 150 -5.40 1.22 -2.06
C GLU A 150 -3.89 1.23 -1.75
N ARG A 151 -3.48 0.96 -0.50
CA ARG A 151 -2.06 0.91 -0.14
C ARG A 151 -1.30 -0.19 -0.87
N LEU A 152 -1.94 -1.35 -1.06
CA LEU A 152 -1.38 -2.40 -1.92
C LEU A 152 -1.27 -1.90 -3.38
N GLU A 153 -2.29 -1.21 -3.86
CA GLU A 153 -2.38 -0.73 -5.24
C GLU A 153 -1.36 0.34 -5.59
N SER A 154 -1.36 1.45 -4.85
CA SER A 154 -0.51 2.60 -5.10
C SER A 154 0.97 2.29 -4.85
N ARG A 155 1.30 1.46 -3.85
CA ARG A 155 2.70 1.20 -3.48
C ARG A 155 3.32 0.01 -4.23
N SER A 156 2.51 -0.88 -4.81
CA SER A 156 3.03 -2.13 -5.39
C SER A 156 2.27 -2.62 -6.63
N LEU A 157 0.97 -2.90 -6.51
CA LEU A 157 0.25 -3.71 -7.48
C LEU A 157 0.06 -2.99 -8.82
N MET A 158 -0.25 -1.69 -8.83
CA MET A 158 -0.48 -0.99 -10.10
C MET A 158 0.80 -0.83 -10.92
N GLN A 159 1.96 -0.75 -10.25
CA GLN A 159 3.24 -0.84 -10.95
C GLN A 159 3.43 -2.22 -11.58
N TYR A 160 3.16 -3.28 -10.82
CA TYR A 160 3.26 -4.65 -11.34
C TYR A 160 2.33 -4.87 -12.55
N LEU A 161 1.06 -4.45 -12.45
CA LEU A 161 0.09 -4.54 -13.54
C LEU A 161 0.56 -3.78 -14.79
N MET A 162 1.19 -2.61 -14.61
CA MET A 162 1.80 -1.86 -15.70
C MET A 162 3.00 -2.58 -16.33
N ASP A 163 3.79 -3.30 -15.53
CA ASP A 163 4.96 -4.04 -16.02
C ASP A 163 4.55 -5.25 -16.89
N ILE A 164 3.37 -5.82 -16.62
CA ILE A 164 2.82 -6.97 -17.37
C ILE A 164 1.74 -6.60 -18.40
N GLU A 165 1.52 -5.31 -18.67
CA GLU A 165 0.38 -4.83 -19.47
C GLU A 165 0.33 -5.38 -20.92
N ASN A 166 1.47 -5.81 -21.45
CA ASN A 166 1.57 -6.49 -22.75
C ASN A 166 0.82 -7.83 -22.78
N ASP A 167 0.65 -8.48 -21.62
CA ASP A 167 -0.26 -9.61 -21.43
C ASP A 167 -1.54 -9.12 -20.74
N SER A 168 -2.44 -8.55 -21.55
CA SER A 168 -3.66 -7.94 -21.02
C SER A 168 -4.57 -8.95 -20.32
N SER A 169 -4.51 -10.24 -20.71
CA SER A 169 -5.27 -11.30 -20.05
C SER A 169 -4.76 -11.54 -18.63
N LEU A 170 -3.44 -11.68 -18.45
CA LEU A 170 -2.84 -11.85 -17.12
C LEU A 170 -3.05 -10.63 -16.23
N MET A 171 -2.93 -9.43 -16.80
CA MET A 171 -3.15 -8.17 -16.08
C MET A 171 -4.58 -8.08 -15.53
N ILE A 172 -5.58 -8.28 -16.38
CA ILE A 172 -6.99 -8.23 -15.96
C ILE A 172 -7.33 -9.36 -14.99
N GLU A 173 -6.82 -10.57 -15.22
CA GLU A 173 -7.01 -11.69 -14.28
C GLU A 173 -6.42 -11.35 -12.90
N THR A 174 -5.22 -10.79 -12.85
CA THR A 174 -4.57 -10.39 -11.58
C THR A 174 -5.39 -9.32 -10.86
N PHE A 175 -5.88 -8.32 -11.59
CA PHE A 175 -6.73 -7.28 -11.03
C PHE A 175 -8.06 -7.84 -10.51
N GLU A 176 -8.74 -8.70 -11.28
CA GLU A 176 -9.98 -9.36 -10.87
C GLU A 176 -9.79 -10.16 -9.58
N ASN A 177 -8.74 -10.97 -9.53
CA ASN A 177 -8.39 -11.77 -8.35
C ASN A 177 -8.14 -10.88 -7.13
N THR A 178 -7.48 -9.74 -7.33
CA THR A 178 -7.28 -8.75 -6.27
C THR A 178 -8.62 -8.22 -5.76
N LYS A 179 -9.54 -7.81 -6.65
CA LYS A 179 -10.86 -7.31 -6.26
C LYS A 179 -11.69 -8.36 -5.52
N ARG A 180 -11.64 -9.63 -5.95
CA ARG A 180 -12.33 -10.74 -5.27
C ARG A 180 -11.81 -10.95 -3.85
N LEU A 181 -10.49 -11.01 -3.68
CA LEU A 181 -9.86 -11.19 -2.38
C LEU A 181 -10.03 -9.98 -1.47
N ALA A 182 -10.01 -8.77 -2.03
CA ALA A 182 -10.32 -7.54 -1.29
C ALA A 182 -11.76 -7.54 -0.79
N LEU A 183 -12.72 -7.95 -1.63
CA LEU A 183 -14.14 -8.08 -1.26
C LEU A 183 -14.33 -9.08 -0.12
N GLU A 184 -13.71 -10.27 -0.19
CA GLU A 184 -13.73 -11.26 0.89
C GLU A 184 -13.22 -10.65 2.20
N ALA A 185 -12.01 -10.11 2.19
CA ALA A 185 -11.35 -9.54 3.36
C ALA A 185 -12.12 -8.35 3.97
N TYR A 186 -12.66 -7.46 3.12
CA TYR A 186 -13.41 -6.31 3.58
C TYR A 186 -14.78 -6.70 4.14
N SER A 187 -15.40 -7.75 3.62
CA SER A 187 -16.66 -8.29 4.15
C SER A 187 -16.44 -8.89 5.54
N GLU A 188 -15.34 -9.63 5.73
CA GLU A 188 -14.94 -10.14 7.06
C GLU A 188 -14.67 -9.01 8.05
N LYS A 189 -13.97 -7.94 7.62
CA LYS A 189 -13.73 -6.76 8.45
C LYS A 189 -15.03 -6.04 8.79
N LEU A 190 -15.98 -5.94 7.86
CA LEU A 190 -17.28 -5.33 8.12
C LEU A 190 -18.03 -6.05 9.24
N ILE A 191 -18.08 -7.39 9.20
CA ILE A 191 -18.70 -8.21 10.25
C ILE A 191 -18.02 -7.93 11.60
N TRP A 192 -16.69 -7.84 11.61
CA TRP A 192 -15.95 -7.50 12.83
C TRP A 192 -16.27 -6.09 13.34
N LEU A 193 -16.34 -5.08 12.46
CA LEU A 193 -16.69 -3.70 12.81
C LEU A 193 -18.09 -3.61 13.43
N GLU A 194 -19.08 -4.24 12.80
CA GLU A 194 -20.46 -4.27 13.31
C GLU A 194 -20.54 -4.97 14.67
N LYS A 195 -19.86 -6.11 14.84
CA LYS A 195 -19.81 -6.84 16.11
C LYS A 195 -19.14 -6.05 17.25
N ASN A 196 -18.20 -5.16 16.92
CA ASN A 196 -17.47 -4.35 17.89
C ASN A 196 -18.03 -2.93 18.04
N ASN A 197 -19.26 -2.67 17.55
CA ASN A 197 -19.94 -1.38 17.66
C ASN A 197 -19.11 -0.22 17.11
N ALA A 198 -18.48 -0.40 15.95
CA ALA A 198 -17.86 0.69 15.22
C ALA A 198 -18.87 1.81 14.90
N ASP A 199 -18.38 3.04 14.79
CA ASP A 199 -19.16 4.19 14.38
C ASP A 199 -19.87 3.92 13.05
N THR A 200 -21.07 4.48 12.91
CA THR A 200 -21.93 4.27 11.74
C THR A 200 -21.27 4.73 10.44
N ASP A 201 -20.46 5.77 10.48
CA ASP A 201 -19.75 6.28 9.31
C ASP A 201 -18.55 5.42 8.92
N VAL A 202 -17.87 4.76 9.86
CA VAL A 202 -16.85 3.75 9.57
C VAL A 202 -17.48 2.53 8.91
N ILE A 203 -18.60 2.05 9.44
CA ILE A 203 -19.38 0.96 8.84
C ILE A 203 -19.83 1.33 7.41
N GLN A 204 -20.34 2.55 7.22
CA GLN A 204 -20.79 2.99 5.89
C GLN A 204 -19.62 3.14 4.91
N TRP A 205 -18.49 3.67 5.37
CA TRP A 205 -17.27 3.78 4.56
C TRP A 205 -16.78 2.40 4.10
N GLN A 206 -16.76 1.41 5.00
CA GLN A 206 -16.42 0.02 4.67
C GLN A 206 -17.41 -0.57 3.64
N LYS A 207 -18.72 -0.36 3.83
CA LYS A 207 -19.77 -0.80 2.89
C LYS A 207 -19.63 -0.18 1.51
N ASN A 208 -19.21 1.07 1.40
CA ASN A 208 -19.04 1.74 0.11
C ASN A 208 -17.96 1.05 -0.75
N TRP A 209 -16.84 0.63 -0.16
CA TRP A 209 -15.80 -0.11 -0.87
C TRP A 209 -16.26 -1.50 -1.31
N ILE A 210 -16.97 -2.21 -0.42
CA ILE A 210 -17.60 -3.51 -0.73
C ILE A 210 -18.53 -3.36 -1.93
N ASN A 211 -19.46 -2.41 -1.88
CA ASN A 211 -20.43 -2.17 -2.96
C ASN A 211 -19.73 -1.80 -4.28
N GLN A 212 -18.63 -1.05 -4.24
CA GLN A 212 -17.85 -0.71 -5.42
C GLN A 212 -17.24 -1.96 -6.08
N TRP A 213 -16.68 -2.89 -5.29
CA TRP A 213 -16.07 -4.10 -5.84
C TRP A 213 -17.11 -5.16 -6.23
N GLU A 214 -18.24 -5.24 -5.53
CA GLU A 214 -19.39 -6.01 -6.00
C GLU A 214 -19.89 -5.50 -7.35
N TYR A 215 -19.97 -4.19 -7.55
CA TYR A 215 -20.28 -3.60 -8.84
C TYR A 215 -19.23 -3.97 -9.90
N SER A 216 -17.94 -3.82 -9.57
CA SER A 216 -16.82 -4.15 -10.44
C SER A 216 -16.87 -5.59 -10.95
N LEU A 217 -17.21 -6.54 -10.07
CA LEU A 217 -17.17 -7.98 -10.37
C LEU A 217 -18.43 -8.50 -11.10
N LYS A 218 -19.43 -7.64 -11.36
CA LYS A 218 -20.65 -8.03 -12.09
C LYS A 218 -20.43 -8.27 -13.59
N SER A 219 -19.46 -7.61 -14.20
CA SER A 219 -19.19 -7.74 -15.64
C SER A 219 -17.74 -7.38 -15.98
N PRO A 220 -17.20 -7.90 -17.09
CA PRO A 220 -15.89 -7.48 -17.59
C PRO A 220 -15.78 -5.97 -17.85
N ALA A 221 -16.86 -5.33 -18.29
CA ALA A 221 -16.89 -3.89 -18.53
C ALA A 221 -16.78 -3.09 -17.22
N ASN A 222 -17.50 -3.50 -16.18
CA ASN A 222 -17.43 -2.85 -14.86
C ASN A 222 -16.04 -3.04 -14.22
N LEU A 223 -15.42 -4.20 -14.45
CA LEU A 223 -14.07 -4.51 -13.98
C LEU A 223 -13.06 -3.59 -14.66
N LEU A 224 -13.14 -3.42 -15.98
CA LEU A 224 -12.26 -2.52 -16.72
C LEU A 224 -12.44 -1.06 -16.26
N GLU A 225 -13.68 -0.60 -16.12
CA GLU A 225 -13.96 0.75 -15.62
C GLU A 225 -13.37 0.98 -14.21
N THR A 226 -13.43 -0.04 -13.35
CA THR A 226 -12.85 0.03 -11.99
C THR A 226 -11.33 0.00 -12.03
N TYR A 227 -10.72 -0.81 -12.91
CA TYR A 227 -9.29 -0.81 -13.15
C TYR A 227 -8.79 0.57 -13.59
N GLU A 228 -9.45 1.19 -14.57
CA GLU A 228 -9.10 2.53 -15.06
C GLU A 228 -9.18 3.58 -13.95
N LEU A 229 -10.24 3.54 -13.13
CA LEU A 229 -10.44 4.45 -12.01
C LEU A 229 -9.37 4.29 -10.91
N GLU A 230 -9.13 3.06 -10.46
CA GLU A 230 -8.21 2.78 -9.34
C GLU A 230 -6.76 2.93 -9.78
N SER A 231 -6.40 2.49 -11.00
CA SER A 231 -5.07 2.73 -11.56
C SER A 231 -4.78 4.23 -11.74
N PHE A 232 -5.74 5.02 -12.21
CA PHE A 232 -5.62 6.48 -12.27
C PHE A 232 -5.30 7.06 -10.88
N ARG A 233 -6.08 6.70 -9.85
CA ARG A 233 -5.85 7.18 -8.48
C ARG A 233 -4.47 6.78 -7.97
N SER A 234 -4.09 5.53 -8.14
CA SER A 234 -2.78 5.02 -7.72
C SER A 234 -1.62 5.74 -8.41
N TYR A 235 -1.72 5.99 -9.72
CA TYR A 235 -0.68 6.72 -10.44
C TYR A 235 -0.61 8.19 -10.01
N VAL A 236 -1.74 8.85 -9.76
CA VAL A 236 -1.77 10.22 -9.24
C VAL A 236 -1.07 10.29 -7.88
N LEU A 237 -1.40 9.38 -6.95
CA LEU A 237 -0.78 9.30 -5.62
C LEU A 237 0.74 9.14 -5.72
N ASP A 238 1.19 8.17 -6.51
CA ASP A 238 2.61 7.84 -6.65
C ASP A 238 3.41 8.96 -7.34
N VAL A 239 2.85 9.58 -8.39
CA VAL A 239 3.47 10.74 -9.06
C VAL A 239 3.59 11.94 -8.11
N HIS A 240 2.59 12.18 -7.26
CA HIS A 240 2.67 13.26 -6.28
C HIS A 240 3.78 13.02 -5.25
N ASP A 241 3.94 11.77 -4.77
CA ASP A 241 5.04 11.38 -3.90
C ASP A 241 6.40 11.59 -4.58
N ASP A 242 6.55 11.11 -5.83
CA ASP A 242 7.79 11.23 -6.59
C ASP A 242 8.20 12.68 -6.86
N ILE A 243 7.24 13.53 -7.25
CA ILE A 243 7.49 14.95 -7.52
C ILE A 243 7.82 15.68 -6.23
N GLY A 244 7.11 15.39 -5.14
CA GLY A 244 7.37 15.99 -3.82
C GLY A 244 8.73 15.60 -3.27
N GLY A 245 9.13 14.34 -3.46
CA GLY A 245 10.42 13.79 -3.06
C GLY A 245 11.59 14.11 -3.99
N LYS A 246 11.31 14.66 -5.20
CA LYS A 246 12.30 14.81 -6.29
C LYS A 246 13.00 13.49 -6.63
N SER A 247 12.24 12.40 -6.63
CA SER A 247 12.71 11.04 -6.88
C SER A 247 12.20 10.48 -8.21
N CYS A 248 11.88 11.37 -9.17
CA CYS A 248 11.26 10.96 -10.43
C CYS A 248 12.16 9.99 -11.21
N THR A 249 11.54 8.97 -11.78
CA THR A 249 12.18 7.93 -12.61
C THR A 249 11.54 7.90 -14.00
N PRO A 250 12.08 7.16 -14.97
CA PRO A 250 11.37 6.90 -16.23
C PRO A 250 9.94 6.37 -16.02
N MET A 251 9.72 5.64 -14.92
CA MET A 251 8.41 5.09 -14.59
C MET A 251 7.40 6.16 -14.14
N THR A 252 7.86 7.20 -13.45
CA THR A 252 7.05 8.37 -13.10
C THR A 252 6.49 9.05 -14.36
N ILE A 253 7.30 9.12 -15.43
CA ILE A 253 6.89 9.68 -16.72
C ILE A 253 5.84 8.79 -17.39
N LYS A 254 6.04 7.46 -17.39
CA LYS A 254 5.07 6.50 -17.93
C LYS A 254 3.72 6.58 -17.21
N LYS A 255 3.72 6.75 -15.88
CA LYS A 255 2.50 6.98 -15.07
C LYS A 255 1.79 8.28 -15.48
N LEU A 256 2.54 9.37 -15.64
CA LEU A 256 2.01 10.64 -16.13
C LEU A 256 1.38 10.53 -17.52
N ASP A 257 1.97 9.73 -18.42
CA ASP A 257 1.39 9.46 -19.73
C ASP A 257 0.03 8.74 -19.63
N LYS A 258 -0.07 7.71 -18.79
CA LYS A 258 -1.34 7.02 -18.54
C LYS A 258 -2.38 7.94 -17.88
N ILE A 259 -1.96 8.80 -16.95
CA ILE A 259 -2.84 9.81 -16.33
C ILE A 259 -3.41 10.75 -17.40
N LEU A 260 -2.56 11.28 -18.29
CA LEU A 260 -2.97 12.19 -19.37
C LEU A 260 -3.91 11.50 -20.36
N GLU A 261 -3.67 10.24 -20.70
CA GLU A 261 -4.54 9.42 -21.54
C GLU A 261 -5.92 9.24 -20.90
N GLN A 262 -5.97 8.89 -19.61
CA GLN A 262 -7.22 8.72 -18.85
C GLN A 262 -8.00 10.04 -18.72
N ILE A 263 -7.33 11.17 -18.52
CA ILE A 263 -8.00 12.49 -18.52
C ILE A 263 -8.60 12.76 -19.91
N LYS A 264 -7.86 12.50 -20.97
CA LYS A 264 -8.31 12.76 -22.34
C LYS A 264 -9.54 11.92 -22.72
N HIS A 265 -9.57 10.65 -22.33
CA HIS A 265 -10.58 9.70 -22.80
C HIS A 265 -11.70 9.44 -21.78
N ASN A 266 -11.42 9.53 -20.48
CA ASN A 266 -12.31 9.06 -19.41
C ASN A 266 -12.64 10.13 -18.35
N TYR A 267 -12.36 11.42 -18.60
CA TYR A 267 -12.67 12.50 -17.63
C TYR A 267 -14.10 12.47 -17.04
N PRO A 268 -15.18 12.29 -17.83
CA PRO A 268 -16.53 12.24 -17.26
C PRO A 268 -16.69 11.12 -16.22
N THR A 269 -16.15 9.94 -16.51
CA THR A 269 -16.16 8.78 -15.61
C THR A 269 -15.35 9.05 -14.35
N LEU A 270 -14.13 9.59 -14.50
CA LEU A 270 -13.30 9.99 -13.35
C LEU A 270 -14.03 10.97 -12.44
N LYS A 271 -14.79 11.92 -13.00
CA LYS A 271 -15.55 12.88 -12.21
C LYS A 271 -16.74 12.25 -11.49
N ILE A 272 -17.56 11.46 -12.19
CA ILE A 272 -18.78 10.85 -11.64
C ILE A 272 -18.45 9.80 -10.57
N ARG A 273 -17.35 9.07 -10.75
CA ARG A 273 -16.91 7.99 -9.85
C ARG A 273 -15.98 8.46 -8.73
N ASN A 274 -15.87 9.77 -8.49
CA ASN A 274 -15.00 10.38 -7.48
C ASN A 274 -13.50 10.04 -7.66
N GLY A 275 -13.05 9.82 -8.89
CA GLY A 275 -11.65 9.54 -9.24
C GLY A 275 -10.70 10.71 -9.01
N LEU A 276 -11.23 11.94 -8.98
CA LEU A 276 -10.47 13.17 -8.82
C LEU A 276 -10.41 13.57 -7.33
N PHE A 277 -9.23 13.99 -6.86
CA PHE A 277 -8.98 14.39 -5.47
C PHE A 277 -7.86 15.45 -5.37
N TRP A 278 -7.64 15.97 -4.16
CA TRP A 278 -6.64 17.02 -3.88
C TRP A 278 -6.77 18.28 -4.75
N GLY A 279 -8.02 18.69 -5.01
CA GLY A 279 -8.35 19.87 -5.79
C GLY A 279 -8.64 19.58 -7.26
N ASP A 280 -8.32 18.38 -7.76
CA ASP A 280 -8.62 17.98 -9.14
C ASP A 280 -10.12 17.94 -9.42
N GLU A 281 -10.93 17.67 -8.40
CA GLU A 281 -12.39 17.64 -8.52
C GLU A 281 -12.99 18.99 -8.96
N LYS A 282 -12.25 20.08 -8.75
CA LYS A 282 -12.64 21.46 -9.10
C LYS A 282 -12.24 21.85 -10.51
N LEU A 283 -11.37 21.07 -11.17
CA LEU A 283 -10.85 21.39 -12.49
C LEU A 283 -11.77 20.84 -13.58
N ASN A 284 -11.92 21.60 -14.68
CA ASN A 284 -12.48 21.07 -15.92
C ASN A 284 -11.45 20.18 -16.65
N ASN A 285 -11.88 19.48 -17.70
CA ASN A 285 -11.01 18.56 -18.45
C ASN A 285 -9.71 19.25 -18.95
N SER A 286 -9.84 20.41 -19.60
CA SER A 286 -8.69 21.15 -20.14
C SER A 286 -7.71 21.56 -19.03
N SER A 287 -8.22 22.15 -17.93
CA SER A 287 -7.38 22.61 -16.83
C SER A 287 -6.70 21.46 -16.08
N LEU A 288 -7.37 20.31 -15.97
CA LEU A 288 -6.79 19.09 -15.40
C LEU A 288 -5.69 18.55 -16.30
N TYR A 289 -5.93 18.48 -17.60
CA TYR A 289 -4.94 18.04 -18.59
C TYR A 289 -3.70 18.95 -18.58
N ASP A 290 -3.89 20.27 -18.54
CA ASP A 290 -2.81 21.26 -18.45
C ASP A 290 -2.00 21.12 -17.16
N LYS A 291 -2.67 20.86 -16.02
CA LYS A 291 -2.00 20.60 -14.73
C LYS A 291 -1.05 19.41 -14.85
N TYR A 292 -1.53 18.27 -15.33
CA TYR A 292 -0.71 17.06 -15.42
C TYR A 292 0.36 17.13 -16.51
N THR A 293 0.14 17.92 -17.57
CA THR A 293 1.18 18.22 -18.56
C THR A 293 2.34 18.98 -17.92
N LYS A 294 2.05 20.00 -17.10
CA LYS A 294 3.08 20.73 -16.32
C LYS A 294 3.78 19.85 -15.30
N LEU A 295 3.06 18.94 -14.65
CA LEU A 295 3.67 17.95 -13.74
C LEU A 295 4.61 17.02 -14.50
N LYS A 296 4.28 16.62 -15.73
CA LYS A 296 5.19 15.84 -16.59
C LYS A 296 6.47 16.60 -16.92
N GLU A 297 6.37 17.87 -17.31
CA GLU A 297 7.54 18.74 -17.53
C GLU A 297 8.40 18.91 -16.27
N GLN A 298 7.76 18.98 -15.10
CA GLN A 298 8.46 19.01 -13.82
C GLN A 298 9.15 17.69 -13.51
N ALA A 299 8.49 16.56 -13.71
CA ALA A 299 9.05 15.23 -13.48
C ALA A 299 10.27 14.97 -14.37
N CYS A 300 10.25 15.41 -15.64
CA CYS A 300 11.43 15.34 -16.52
C CYS A 300 12.64 16.11 -15.95
N ARG A 301 12.42 17.24 -15.28
CA ARG A 301 13.50 18.03 -14.65
C ARG A 301 14.02 17.40 -13.35
N TYR A 302 13.20 16.59 -12.69
CA TYR A 302 13.55 15.87 -11.46
C TYR A 302 13.99 14.43 -11.72
N GLN A 303 14.11 14.03 -12.98
CA GLN A 303 14.50 12.67 -13.32
C GLN A 303 15.91 12.40 -12.80
N LEU A 304 16.03 11.38 -11.96
CA LEU A 304 17.33 10.90 -11.51
C LEU A 304 18.05 10.31 -12.72
N HIS A 305 19.24 10.82 -13.03
CA HIS A 305 20.12 10.17 -13.99
C HIS A 305 20.50 8.80 -13.41
N GLU A 306 20.36 7.74 -14.21
CA GLU A 306 20.86 6.41 -13.83
C GLU A 306 22.35 6.55 -13.46
N THR A 307 22.67 6.32 -12.19
CA THR A 307 24.04 6.19 -11.69
C THR A 307 24.44 4.75 -11.60
#